data_AF-A0A354TJP6-F1
#
_entry.id   AF-A0A354TJP6-F1
#
_cell.length_a   1.000
_cell.length_b   1.000
_cell.length_c   1.000
_cell.angle_alpha   90.00
_cell.angle_beta   90.00
_cell.angle_gamma   90.00
#
_symmetry.space_group_name_H-M   'P 1'
#
loop_
_entity.id
_entity.type
_entity.pdbx_description
1 polymer ?
#
loop_
_entity_poly.entity_id
_entity_poly.type
_entity_poly.pdbx_seq_one_letter_code
_entity_poly.pdbx_strand_id
1 'polypeptide(L)'
;MNWHQVIDERSYEMHQVIADILRRSPGKLALVSAWIERMMSNPDYSVHSKDALQEWVDVIETEGVDGVLRVLDDRGEEATRMRQSGPFAVLMPQDKRLEILNKYEALRPRTSLAGV
;
A
#
# COMPACT_ATOMS: atom_id res chain seq x y z
N MET A 1 -20.91 4.57 -10.62
CA MET A 1 -19.74 4.33 -9.76
C MET A 1 -18.49 4.36 -10.62
N ASN A 2 -17.53 5.23 -10.35
CA ASN A 2 -16.25 5.23 -11.06
C ASN A 2 -15.34 4.17 -10.43
N TRP A 3 -15.02 3.12 -11.18
CA TRP A 3 -14.22 2.00 -10.67
C TRP A 3 -12.80 2.39 -10.27
N HIS A 4 -12.23 3.45 -10.85
CA HIS A 4 -10.93 3.99 -10.43
C HIS A 4 -10.97 4.50 -8.99
N GLN A 5 -11.98 5.29 -8.64
CA GLN A 5 -12.17 5.78 -7.27
C GLN A 5 -12.38 4.64 -6.26
N VAL A 6 -13.05 3.56 -6.69
CA VAL A 6 -13.24 2.36 -5.85
C VAL A 6 -11.92 1.64 -5.60
N ILE A 7 -11.05 1.54 -6.61
CA ILE A 7 -9.71 0.96 -6.46
C ILE A 7 -8.85 1.81 -5.51
N ASP A 8 -8.93 3.14 -5.63
CA ASP A 8 -8.18 4.07 -4.76
C ASP A 8 -8.63 3.96 -3.30
N GLU A 9 -9.95 3.95 -3.04
CA GLU A 9 -10.48 3.79 -1.68
C GLU A 9 -10.12 2.41 -1.09
N ARG A 10 -10.18 1.34 -1.89
CA ARG A 10 -9.72 0.01 -1.49
C ARG A 10 -8.25 0.01 -1.11
N SER A 11 -7.41 0.66 -1.92
CA SER A 11 -5.98 0.81 -1.63
C SER A 11 -5.77 1.56 -0.33
N TYR A 12 -6.48 2.68 -0.14
CA TYR A 12 -6.43 3.46 1.10
C TYR A 12 -6.80 2.61 2.32
N GLU A 13 -7.89 1.83 2.26
CA GLU A 13 -8.31 0.97 3.37
C GLU A 13 -7.26 -0.10 3.74
N MET A 14 -6.56 -0.67 2.75
CA MET A 14 -5.43 -1.57 3.04
C MET A 14 -4.30 -0.85 3.77
N HIS A 15 -3.97 0.37 3.36
CA HIS A 15 -2.93 1.18 3.99
C HIS A 15 -3.33 1.63 5.41
N GLN A 16 -4.62 1.84 5.67
CA GLN A 16 -5.12 2.12 7.02
C GLN A 16 -4.97 0.92 7.98
N VAL A 17 -5.13 -0.32 7.48
CA VAL A 17 -4.82 -1.53 8.26
C VAL A 17 -3.33 -1.58 8.61
N ILE A 18 -2.46 -1.30 7.63
CA ILE A 18 -1.01 -1.22 7.84
C ILE A 18 -0.67 -0.13 8.86
N ALA A 19 -1.29 1.04 8.77
CA ALA A 19 -1.08 2.14 9.71
C ALA A 19 -1.47 1.74 11.14
N ASP A 20 -2.62 1.06 11.35
CA ASP A 20 -2.99 0.54 12.67
C ASP A 20 -1.98 -0.48 13.21
N ILE A 21 -1.46 -1.36 12.35
CA ILE A 21 -0.41 -2.33 12.73
C ILE A 21 0.85 -1.60 13.18
N LEU A 22 1.29 -0.57 12.45
CA LEU A 22 2.49 0.20 12.78
C LEU A 22 2.29 1.06 14.04
N ARG A 23 1.11 1.65 14.26
CA ARG A 23 0.79 2.37 15.51
C ARG A 23 0.88 1.46 16.73
N ARG A 24 0.39 0.22 16.63
CA ARG A 24 0.43 -0.76 17.73
C ARG A 24 1.78 -1.45 17.89
N SER A 25 2.56 -1.53 16.82
CA SER A 25 3.83 -2.25 16.80
C SER A 25 4.84 -1.56 15.87
N PRO A 26 5.40 -0.40 16.27
CA PRO A 26 6.30 0.37 15.42
C PRO A 26 7.52 -0.42 14.93
N GLY A 27 8.03 -1.36 15.74
CA GLY A 27 9.15 -2.23 15.38
C GLY A 27 8.92 -3.11 14.15
N LYS A 28 7.67 -3.31 13.70
CA LYS A 28 7.37 -4.01 12.45
C LYS A 28 7.86 -3.26 11.21
N LEU A 29 8.16 -1.97 11.32
CA LEU A 29 8.77 -1.22 10.23
C LEU A 29 10.09 -1.86 9.75
N ALA A 30 10.84 -2.52 10.64
CA ALA A 30 12.05 -3.25 10.27
C ALA A 30 11.82 -4.37 9.23
N LEU A 31 10.64 -5.00 9.22
CA LEU A 31 10.28 -6.01 8.20
C LEU A 31 10.13 -5.38 6.82
N VAL A 32 9.62 -4.14 6.79
CA VAL A 32 9.46 -3.37 5.55
C VAL A 32 10.83 -2.94 5.05
N SER A 33 11.69 -2.39 5.92
CA SER A 33 13.06 -2.01 5.56
C SER A 33 13.85 -3.21 4.98
N ALA A 34 13.80 -4.37 5.65
CA ALA A 34 14.47 -5.57 5.15
C ALA A 34 13.92 -6.05 3.80
N TRP A 35 12.61 -5.89 3.56
CA TRP A 35 12.02 -6.18 2.25
C TRP A 35 12.52 -5.20 1.19
N ILE A 36 12.55 -3.90 1.49
CA ILE A 36 13.07 -2.87 0.57
C ILE A 36 14.52 -3.17 0.20
N GLU A 37 15.40 -3.42 1.18
CA GLU A 37 16.81 -3.75 0.96
C GLU A 37 16.99 -4.95 0.03
N ARG A 38 16.18 -6.00 0.22
CA ARG A 38 16.17 -7.19 -0.64
C ARG A 38 15.76 -6.85 -2.07
N MET A 39 14.73 -6.02 -2.25
CA MET A 39 14.24 -5.64 -3.58
C MET A 39 15.20 -4.68 -4.30
N MET A 40 15.83 -3.76 -3.58
CA MET A 40 16.85 -2.85 -4.10
C MET A 40 18.08 -3.63 -4.61
N SER A 41 18.47 -4.67 -3.88
CA SER A 41 19.60 -5.55 -4.21
C SER A 41 19.30 -6.55 -5.33
N ASN A 42 18.03 -6.73 -5.72
CA ASN A 42 17.66 -7.64 -6.80
C ASN A 42 17.94 -7.00 -8.18
N PRO A 43 18.86 -7.54 -9.00
CA PRO A 43 19.18 -6.96 -10.31
C PRO A 43 18.02 -7.01 -11.30
N ASP A 44 17.11 -7.98 -11.17
CA ASP A 44 15.96 -8.16 -12.06
C ASP A 44 14.77 -7.28 -11.67
N TYR A 45 14.86 -6.57 -10.55
CA TYR A 45 13.79 -5.68 -10.12
C TYR A 45 13.85 -4.35 -10.89
N SER A 46 12.69 -3.93 -11.40
CA SER A 46 12.57 -2.75 -12.27
C SER A 46 13.19 -1.50 -11.63
N VAL A 47 13.97 -0.74 -12.44
CA VAL A 47 14.59 0.52 -12.02
C VAL A 47 13.54 1.51 -11.51
N HIS A 48 12.42 1.67 -12.22
CA HIS A 48 11.32 2.56 -11.77
C HIS A 48 10.71 2.11 -10.44
N SER A 49 10.66 0.81 -10.18
CA SER A 49 10.19 0.31 -8.88
C SER A 49 11.22 0.61 -7.78
N LYS A 50 12.51 0.53 -8.08
CA LYS A 50 13.58 0.92 -7.15
C LYS A 50 13.55 2.41 -6.82
N ASP A 51 13.31 3.28 -7.80
CA ASP A 51 13.17 4.73 -7.58
C ASP A 51 12.03 5.01 -6.59
N ALA A 52 10.88 4.35 -6.77
CA ALA A 52 9.74 4.49 -5.86
C ALA A 52 10.03 3.92 -4.45
N LEU A 53 10.84 2.85 -4.35
CA LEU A 53 11.28 2.34 -3.05
C LEU A 53 12.27 3.29 -2.37
N GLN A 54 13.11 4.00 -3.13
CA GLN A 54 14.04 4.98 -2.58
C GLN A 54 13.29 6.11 -1.87
N GLU A 55 12.17 6.59 -2.43
CA GLU A 55 11.34 7.60 -1.75
C GLU A 55 10.82 7.11 -0.39
N TRP A 56 10.49 5.82 -0.27
CA TRP A 56 10.09 5.23 1.00
C TRP A 56 11.27 5.06 1.97
N VAL A 57 12.47 4.74 1.46
CA VAL A 57 13.69 4.74 2.28
C VAL A 57 13.92 6.13 2.86
N ASP A 58 13.84 7.17 2.05
CA ASP A 58 14.07 8.55 2.49
C ASP A 58 13.11 8.93 3.62
N VAL A 59 11.81 8.62 3.51
CA VAL A 59 10.82 8.85 4.59
C VAL A 59 11.16 8.05 5.84
N ILE A 60 11.51 6.77 5.70
CA ILE A 60 11.82 5.89 6.84
C ILE A 60 13.08 6.36 7.58
N GLU A 61 14.12 6.77 6.86
CA GLU A 61 15.39 7.19 7.45
C GLU A 61 15.31 8.58 8.07
N THR A 62 14.56 9.50 7.46
CA THR A 62 14.46 10.90 7.94
C THR A 62 13.42 11.09 9.03
N GLU A 63 12.28 10.39 8.92
CA GLU A 63 11.10 10.64 9.76
C GLU A 63 10.63 9.41 10.53
N GLY A 64 11.17 8.22 10.23
CA GLY A 64 10.82 6.99 10.92
C GLY A 64 9.36 6.59 10.74
N VAL A 65 8.81 5.93 11.77
CA VAL A 65 7.43 5.44 11.75
C VAL A 65 6.41 6.57 11.63
N ASP A 66 6.68 7.74 12.21
CA ASP A 66 5.74 8.87 12.20
C ASP A 66 5.58 9.46 10.79
N GLY A 67 6.67 9.56 10.03
CA GLY A 67 6.61 9.95 8.61
C GLY A 67 5.84 8.95 7.77
N VAL A 68 6.10 7.65 7.97
CA VAL A 68 5.35 6.60 7.28
C VAL A 68 3.85 6.70 7.59
N LEU A 69 3.47 6.82 8.87
CA LEU A 69 2.06 6.95 9.25
C LEU A 69 1.39 8.16 8.61
N ARG A 70 2.09 9.30 8.53
CA ARG A 70 1.59 10.49 7.86
C ARG A 70 1.26 10.22 6.39
N VAL A 71 2.17 9.59 5.65
CA VAL A 71 1.95 9.26 4.23
C VAL A 71 0.84 8.22 4.08
N LEU A 72 0.72 7.25 4.99
CA LEU A 72 -0.36 6.25 4.94
C LEU A 72 -1.75 6.84 5.21
N ASP A 73 -1.83 7.90 6.02
CA ASP A 73 -3.09 8.57 6.39
C ASP A 73 -3.53 9.65 5.41
N ASP A 74 -2.58 10.29 4.71
CA ASP A 74 -2.83 11.46 3.87
C ASP A 74 -3.58 11.11 2.57
N ARG A 75 -4.74 11.73 2.33
CA ARG A 75 -5.52 11.52 1.10
C ARG A 75 -5.10 12.42 -0.07
N GLY A 76 -4.06 13.22 0.09
CA GLY A 76 -3.48 14.05 -0.97
C GLY A 76 -2.96 13.24 -2.16
N GLU A 77 -2.82 13.92 -3.30
CA GLU A 77 -2.37 13.30 -4.56
C GLU A 77 -0.99 12.66 -4.41
N GLU A 78 -0.07 13.33 -3.74
CA GLU A 78 1.30 12.86 -3.56
C GLU A 78 1.38 11.61 -2.69
N ALA A 79 0.71 11.62 -1.53
CA ALA A 79 0.64 10.45 -0.67
C ALA A 79 -0.09 9.28 -1.36
N THR A 80 -1.09 9.58 -2.19
CA THR A 80 -1.77 8.57 -3.01
C THR A 80 -0.82 7.93 -4.03
N ARG A 81 0.00 8.73 -4.72
CA ARG A 81 1.06 8.24 -5.63
C ARG A 81 2.03 7.33 -4.88
N MET A 82 2.56 7.77 -3.74
CA MET A 82 3.51 6.98 -2.95
C MET A 82 2.91 5.64 -2.47
N ARG A 83 1.63 5.62 -2.08
CA ARG A 83 0.93 4.38 -1.67
C ARG A 83 0.77 3.38 -2.81
N GLN A 84 0.66 3.82 -4.07
CA GLN A 84 0.52 2.89 -5.20
C GLN A 84 1.76 1.99 -5.40
N SER A 85 2.92 2.44 -4.92
CA SER A 85 4.19 1.71 -4.95
C SER A 85 4.65 1.26 -3.55
N GLY A 86 3.74 1.20 -2.58
CA GLY A 86 4.07 0.97 -1.17
C GLY A 86 4.70 -0.41 -0.88
N PRO A 87 5.83 -0.49 -0.15
CA PRO A 87 6.49 -1.74 0.25
C PRO A 87 5.75 -2.54 1.33
N PHE A 88 4.60 -2.05 1.79
CA PHE A 88 3.96 -2.49 3.03
C PHE A 88 3.11 -3.75 2.92
N ALA A 89 3.01 -4.35 1.72
CA ALA A 89 2.27 -5.60 1.52
C ALA A 89 2.79 -6.74 2.43
N VAL A 90 4.07 -6.71 2.82
CA VAL A 90 4.69 -7.65 3.77
C VAL A 90 4.04 -7.61 5.17
N LEU A 91 3.43 -6.50 5.56
CA LEU A 91 2.75 -6.35 6.85
C LEU A 91 1.26 -6.69 6.78
N MET A 92 0.69 -6.83 5.59
CA MET A 92 -0.76 -6.98 5.41
C MET A 92 -1.23 -8.39 5.81
N PRO A 93 -2.09 -8.54 6.83
CA PRO A 93 -2.70 -9.82 7.17
C PRO A 93 -3.58 -10.33 6.02
N GLN A 94 -3.45 -11.61 5.68
CA GLN A 94 -4.13 -12.20 4.52
C GLN A 94 -5.66 -12.24 4.68
N ASP A 95 -6.14 -12.51 5.90
CA ASP A 95 -7.55 -12.46 6.25
C ASP A 95 -8.15 -11.06 6.03
N LYS A 96 -7.49 -10.02 6.52
CA LYS A 96 -7.90 -8.62 6.30
C LYS A 96 -7.81 -8.20 4.84
N ARG A 97 -6.82 -8.69 4.11
CA ARG A 97 -6.71 -8.45 2.67
C ARG A 97 -7.92 -9.02 1.94
N LEU A 98 -8.29 -10.26 2.23
CA LEU A 98 -9.45 -10.92 1.62
C LEU A 98 -10.77 -10.26 2.01
N GLU A 99 -10.93 -9.87 3.28
CA GLU A 99 -12.10 -9.12 3.76
C GLU A 99 -12.32 -7.83 2.95
N ILE A 100 -11.25 -7.03 2.80
CA ILE A 100 -11.28 -5.79 2.00
C ILE A 100 -11.57 -6.11 0.53
N LEU A 101 -10.85 -7.05 -0.09
CA LEU A 101 -11.08 -7.40 -1.50
C LEU A 101 -12.54 -7.80 -1.76
N ASN A 102 -13.13 -8.64 -0.89
CA ASN A 102 -14.52 -9.08 -1.00
C ASN A 102 -15.51 -7.92 -0.84
N LYS A 103 -15.28 -7.01 0.13
CA LYS A 103 -16.09 -5.81 0.34
C LYS A 103 -16.19 -4.96 -0.93
N TYR A 104 -15.07 -4.73 -1.61
CA TYR A 104 -15.03 -3.90 -2.82
C TYR A 104 -15.47 -4.64 -4.09
N GLU A 105 -15.28 -5.97 -4.19
CA GLU A 105 -15.81 -6.74 -5.32
C GLU A 105 -17.35 -6.78 -5.30
N ALA A 106 -17.98 -6.78 -4.12
CA ALA A 106 -19.43 -6.66 -4.00
C ALA A 106 -19.99 -5.33 -4.54
N LEU A 107 -19.15 -4.29 -4.62
CA LEU A 107 -19.49 -2.99 -5.19
C LEU A 107 -19.29 -2.93 -6.71
N ARG A 108 -18.64 -3.94 -7.30
CA ARG A 108 -18.40 -3.99 -8.74
C ARG A 108 -19.74 -4.16 -9.46
N PRO A 109 -20.07 -3.28 -10.42
CA PRO A 109 -21.23 -3.50 -11.26
C PRO A 109 -21.05 -4.86 -11.94
N ARG A 110 -21.94 -5.80 -11.67
CA ARG A 110 -22.05 -7.00 -12.51
C ARG A 110 -22.51 -6.49 -13.86
N THR A 111 -21.60 -6.33 -14.80
CA THR A 111 -22.01 -6.24 -16.20
C THR A 111 -22.74 -7.54 -16.48
N SER A 112 -24.08 -7.52 -16.50
CA SER A 112 -24.78 -8.58 -17.19
C SER A 112 -24.24 -8.51 -18.61
N LEU A 113 -23.54 -9.56 -19.04
CA LEU A 113 -23.59 -9.95 -20.44
C LEU A 113 -25.06 -10.28 -20.70
N ALA A 114 -25.87 -9.24 -20.89
CA ALA A 114 -27.13 -9.34 -21.59
C ALA A 114 -26.69 -9.69 -23.01
N GLY A 115 -26.89 -10.96 -23.37
CA GLY A 115 -26.52 -11.47 -24.67
C GLY A 115 -27.14 -10.64 -25.78
N VAL A 116 -26.33 -10.43 -26.82
CA VAL A 116 -26.73 -10.47 -28.23
C VAL A 116 -25.57 -11.08 -28.99
#